data_AF-A0A434KPE7-F1
#
_entry.id   AF-A0A434KPE7-F1
#
_cell.length_a   1.000
_cell.length_b   1.000
_cell.length_c   1.000
_cell.angle_alpha   90.00
_cell.angle_beta   90.00
_cell.angle_gamma   90.00
#
_symmetry.space_group_name_H-M   'P 1'
#
loop_
_entity.id
_entity.type
_entity.pdbx_description
1 polymer ?
#
loop_
_entity_poly.entity_id
_entity_poly.type
_entity_poly.pdbx_seq_one_letter_code
_entity_poly.pdbx_strand_id
1 'polypeptide(L)'
;RLHLANTGSGGRHRSSTANPDDSRLREDDLAAAVAAYLNREALTEVFEHVVVIADPRTLGELRKHFQAPLRAKLVGEVAKDLAKHSAKAIEDMLTTA
;
A
#
# COMPACT_ATOMS: atom_id res chain seq x y z
N ARG A 1 -10.64 -18.26 56.79
CA ARG A 1 -9.30 -18.90 56.75
C ARG A 1 -8.94 -19.08 55.27
N LEU A 2 -8.02 -18.24 54.77
CA LEU A 2 -7.13 -18.29 53.57
C LEU A 2 -7.56 -19.19 52.37
N HIS A 3 -7.46 -18.78 51.10
CA HIS A 3 -6.43 -17.95 50.46
C HIS A 3 -6.92 -17.43 49.09
N LEU A 4 -6.95 -16.11 48.88
CA LEU A 4 -7.13 -15.47 47.57
C LEU A 4 -5.73 -15.29 46.95
N ALA A 5 -5.38 -16.11 45.97
CA ALA A 5 -4.15 -15.95 45.20
C ALA A 5 -4.35 -14.86 44.14
N ASN A 6 -4.17 -13.61 44.54
CA ASN A 6 -3.82 -12.53 43.63
C ASN A 6 -2.29 -12.49 43.50
N THR A 7 -1.80 -13.14 42.44
CA THR A 7 -0.43 -13.00 41.91
C THR A 7 -0.62 -12.72 40.43
N GLY A 8 -0.60 -11.44 40.04
CA GLY A 8 0.58 -10.85 39.37
C GLY A 8 0.56 -11.25 37.89
N SER A 9 0.38 -10.39 36.91
CA SER A 9 0.80 -8.99 36.78
C SER A 9 -0.11 -8.37 35.71
N GLY A 10 -0.55 -7.13 35.89
CA GLY A 10 0.22 -6.02 35.36
C GLY A 10 -0.05 -5.88 33.87
N GLY A 11 -1.02 -5.02 33.55
CA GLY A 11 -1.44 -4.81 32.19
C GLY A 11 -0.29 -4.44 31.27
N ARG A 12 -0.49 -4.75 29.99
CA ARG A 12 -0.45 -3.76 28.93
C ARG A 12 -0.76 -4.48 27.63
N HIS A 13 -1.97 -4.22 27.11
CA HIS A 13 -2.07 -3.85 25.70
C HIS A 13 -1.04 -2.74 25.46
N ARG A 14 0.20 -3.12 25.20
CA ARG A 14 1.11 -2.25 24.47
C ARG A 14 0.71 -2.48 23.02
N SER A 15 -0.30 -1.74 22.59
CA SER A 15 -0.30 -1.21 21.23
C SER A 15 1.08 -0.57 21.07
N SER A 16 2.04 -1.32 20.53
CA SER A 16 3.39 -0.82 20.33
C SER A 16 3.30 0.20 19.22
N THR A 17 3.34 1.45 19.62
CA THR A 17 3.64 2.61 18.79
C THR A 17 4.85 2.28 17.91
N ALA A 18 4.58 2.02 16.62
CA ALA A 18 5.53 1.85 15.54
C ALA A 18 6.63 0.77 15.74
N ASN A 19 6.28 -0.52 15.64
CA ASN A 19 7.25 -1.53 15.22
C ASN A 19 7.44 -1.39 13.70
N PRO A 20 8.65 -1.05 13.19
CA PRO A 20 8.88 -0.90 11.75
C PRO A 20 8.53 -2.15 10.95
N ASP A 21 8.65 -3.34 11.53
CA ASP A 21 8.32 -4.60 10.87
C ASP A 21 6.80 -4.77 10.68
N ASP A 22 6.00 -4.44 11.69
CA ASP A 22 4.53 -4.47 11.58
C ASP A 22 4.02 -3.42 10.58
N SER A 23 4.62 -2.24 10.55
CA SER A 23 4.26 -1.21 9.57
C SER A 23 4.60 -1.65 8.14
N ARG A 24 5.76 -2.28 7.93
CA ARG A 24 6.16 -2.83 6.63
C ARG A 24 5.22 -3.94 6.16
N LEU A 25 4.85 -4.88 7.03
CA LEU A 25 3.88 -5.92 6.68
C LEU A 25 2.54 -5.33 6.24
N ARG A 26 2.06 -4.30 6.94
CA ARG A 26 0.82 -3.60 6.54
C ARG A 26 0.94 -2.87 5.20
N GLU A 27 2.10 -2.26 4.92
CA GLU A 27 2.37 -1.60 3.64
C GLU A 27 2.42 -2.62 2.49
N ASP A 28 3.08 -3.76 2.70
CA ASP A 28 3.16 -4.85 1.72
C ASP A 28 1.75 -5.46 1.46
N ASP A 29 0.96 -5.69 2.51
CA ASP A 29 -0.44 -6.15 2.41
C ASP A 29 -1.32 -5.15 1.66
N LEU A 30 -1.13 -3.85 1.92
CA LEU A 30 -1.84 -2.77 1.22
C LEU A 30 -1.48 -2.76 -0.27
N ALA A 31 -0.20 -2.88 -0.61
CA ALA A 31 0.25 -2.98 -1.99
C ALA A 31 -0.39 -4.17 -2.71
N ALA A 32 -0.39 -5.35 -2.07
CA ALA A 32 -1.03 -6.54 -2.61
C ALA A 32 -2.54 -6.35 -2.85
N ALA A 33 -3.26 -5.73 -1.90
CA ALA A 33 -4.69 -5.46 -2.02
C ALA A 33 -5.00 -4.47 -3.16
N VAL A 34 -4.21 -3.40 -3.30
CA VAL A 34 -4.35 -2.42 -4.37
C VAL A 34 -4.10 -3.06 -5.73
N ALA A 35 -3.03 -3.85 -5.88
CA ALA A 35 -2.77 -4.56 -7.12
C ALA A 35 -3.89 -5.55 -7.47
N ALA A 36 -4.42 -6.28 -6.48
CA ALA A 36 -5.54 -7.18 -6.69
C ALA A 36 -6.80 -6.46 -7.17
N TYR A 37 -7.08 -5.26 -6.64
CA TYR A 37 -8.16 -4.41 -7.14
C TYR A 37 -7.92 -4.01 -8.60
N LEU A 38 -6.76 -3.43 -8.89
CA LEU A 38 -6.43 -2.97 -10.25
C LEU A 38 -6.44 -4.09 -11.28
N ASN A 39 -6.02 -5.30 -10.91
CA ASN A 39 -6.10 -6.47 -11.81
C ASN A 39 -7.55 -6.84 -12.17
N ARG A 40 -8.48 -6.77 -11.21
CA ARG A 40 -9.90 -7.03 -11.49
C ARG A 40 -10.48 -5.94 -12.38
N GLU A 41 -10.23 -4.69 -12.04
CA GLU A 41 -10.72 -3.56 -12.82
C GLU A 41 -10.10 -3.53 -14.22
N ALA A 42 -8.86 -4.00 -14.41
CA ALA A 42 -8.23 -4.09 -15.73
C ALA A 42 -8.95 -5.06 -16.67
N LEU A 43 -9.68 -6.05 -16.15
CA LEU A 43 -10.54 -6.94 -16.94
C LEU A 43 -11.87 -6.28 -17.34
N THR A 44 -12.23 -5.21 -16.64
CA THR A 44 -13.41 -4.41 -16.93
C THR A 44 -12.99 -3.21 -17.79
N GLU A 45 -13.86 -2.73 -18.68
CA GLU A 45 -13.55 -1.58 -19.55
C GLU A 45 -13.67 -0.23 -18.80
N VAL A 46 -13.52 -0.23 -17.47
CA VAL A 46 -13.65 0.96 -16.61
C VAL A 46 -12.50 1.95 -16.77
N PHE A 47 -11.33 1.47 -17.21
CA PHE A 47 -10.21 2.30 -17.65
C PHE A 47 -9.48 1.67 -18.82
N GLU A 48 -8.99 2.52 -19.72
CA GLU A 48 -8.17 2.14 -20.87
C GLU A 48 -6.67 2.26 -20.56
N HIS A 49 -6.28 3.29 -19.80
CA HIS A 49 -4.89 3.59 -19.46
C HIS A 49 -4.75 3.87 -17.97
N VAL A 50 -3.64 3.44 -17.37
CA VAL A 50 -3.34 3.68 -15.95
C VAL A 50 -1.87 4.09 -15.75
N VAL A 51 -1.64 5.04 -14.85
CA VAL A 51 -0.31 5.40 -14.35
C VAL A 51 -0.27 5.07 -12.87
N VAL A 52 0.79 4.38 -12.44
CA VAL A 52 0.98 4.05 -11.01
C VAL A 52 2.13 4.87 -10.45
N ILE A 53 1.86 5.58 -9.35
CA ILE A 53 2.84 6.40 -8.65
C ILE A 53 2.91 5.93 -7.20
N ALA A 54 4.10 5.56 -6.76
CA ALA A 54 4.35 5.15 -5.38
C ALA A 54 5.84 5.34 -5.07
N ASP A 55 6.21 5.29 -3.79
CA ASP A 55 7.62 5.20 -3.41
C ASP A 55 8.26 3.92 -4.00
N PRO A 56 9.59 3.88 -4.16
CA PRO A 56 10.27 2.75 -4.81
C PRO A 56 9.99 1.38 -4.19
N ARG A 57 9.78 1.30 -2.87
CA ARG A 57 9.51 0.02 -2.18
C ARG A 57 8.10 -0.45 -2.50
N THR A 58 7.10 0.40 -2.27
CA THR A 58 5.69 0.07 -2.53
C THR A 58 5.48 -0.28 -4.00
N LEU A 59 6.11 0.45 -4.92
CA LEU A 59 6.05 0.15 -6.35
C LEU A 59 6.68 -1.22 -6.67
N GLY A 60 7.76 -1.58 -5.98
CA GLY A 60 8.37 -2.91 -6.06
C GLY A 60 7.41 -4.02 -5.65
N GLU A 61 6.67 -3.85 -4.55
CA GLU A 61 5.65 -4.81 -4.11
C GLU A 61 4.49 -4.90 -5.09
N LEU A 62 3.94 -3.76 -5.54
CA LEU A 62 2.87 -3.71 -6.53
C LEU A 62 3.21 -4.51 -7.80
N ARG A 63 4.42 -4.34 -8.33
CA ARG A 63 4.91 -5.03 -9.55
C ARG A 63 4.87 -6.55 -9.45
N LYS A 64 5.06 -7.12 -8.26
CA LYS A 64 5.01 -8.58 -8.03
C LYS A 64 3.61 -9.13 -8.28
N HIS A 65 2.59 -8.30 -8.14
CA HIS A 65 1.19 -8.70 -8.23
C HIS A 65 0.52 -8.30 -9.55
N PHE A 66 1.15 -7.50 -10.41
CA PHE A 66 0.57 -7.08 -11.70
C PHE A 66 0.41 -8.25 -12.68
N GLN A 67 -0.82 -8.46 -13.13
CA GLN A 67 -1.17 -9.45 -14.15
C GLN A 67 -1.14 -8.85 -15.56
N ALA A 68 -1.08 -9.70 -16.59
CA ALA A 68 -0.96 -9.27 -17.99
C ALA A 68 -2.02 -8.23 -18.44
N PRO A 69 -3.32 -8.34 -18.08
CA PRO A 69 -4.32 -7.33 -18.46
C PRO A 69 -4.01 -5.94 -17.89
N LEU A 70 -3.60 -5.86 -16.63
CA LEU A 70 -3.20 -4.60 -16.00
C LEU A 70 -1.92 -4.06 -16.61
N ARG A 71 -0.93 -4.92 -16.89
CA ARG A 71 0.33 -4.53 -17.54
C ARG A 71 0.11 -3.96 -18.94
N ALA A 72 -0.86 -4.46 -19.68
CA ALA A 72 -1.20 -3.94 -21.01
C ALA A 72 -1.81 -2.52 -20.96
N LYS A 73 -2.45 -2.17 -19.84
CA LYS A 73 -3.06 -0.85 -19.62
C LYS A 73 -2.13 0.14 -18.92
N LEU A 74 -0.97 -0.30 -18.41
CA LEU A 74 0.02 0.55 -17.76
C LEU A 74 0.75 1.41 -18.80
N VAL A 75 0.51 2.72 -18.78
CA VAL A 75 1.20 3.69 -19.64
C VAL A 75 2.38 4.36 -18.95
N GLY A 76 2.56 4.14 -17.65
CA GLY A 76 3.71 4.66 -16.92
C GLY A 76 3.75 4.21 -15.47
N GLU A 77 4.97 4.17 -14.93
CA GLU A 77 5.23 3.94 -13.52
C GLU A 77 6.22 4.98 -13.00
N VAL A 78 5.87 5.66 -11.91
CA VAL A 78 6.71 6.72 -11.32
C VAL A 78 7.10 6.31 -9.91
N ALA A 79 8.39 6.02 -9.71
CA ALA A 79 8.97 5.70 -8.41
C ALA A 79 9.28 6.98 -7.61
N LYS A 80 8.23 7.62 -7.09
CA LYS A 80 8.34 8.84 -6.30
C LYS A 80 7.32 8.84 -5.18
N ASP A 81 7.77 9.17 -3.97
CA ASP A 81 6.85 9.41 -2.85
C ASP A 81 6.12 10.74 -3.09
N LEU A 82 4.88 10.64 -3.58
CA LEU A 82 3.96 11.77 -3.73
C LEU A 82 2.83 11.75 -2.71
N ALA A 83 2.90 10.93 -1.65
CA ALA A 83 1.81 10.76 -0.67
C ALA A 83 1.42 12.07 0.05
N LYS A 84 2.25 13.12 -0.06
CA LYS A 84 2.01 14.45 0.51
C LYS A 84 1.59 15.51 -0.52
N HIS A 85 1.35 15.13 -1.78
CA HIS A 85 1.01 16.05 -2.87
C HIS A 85 -0.47 15.93 -3.25
N SER A 86 -1.11 17.07 -3.53
CA SER A 86 -2.48 17.10 -4.05
C SER A 86 -2.57 16.49 -5.45
N ALA A 87 -3.74 15.97 -5.85
CA ALA A 87 -3.98 15.45 -7.20
C ALA A 87 -3.55 16.45 -8.31
N LYS A 88 -3.87 17.74 -8.15
CA LYS A 88 -3.43 18.79 -9.08
C LYS A 88 -1.90 18.88 -9.22
N ALA A 89 -1.17 18.76 -8.11
CA ALA A 89 0.29 18.79 -8.13
C ALA A 89 0.88 17.54 -8.83
N ILE A 90 0.17 16.41 -8.78
CA ILE A 90 0.53 15.19 -9.52
C ILE A 90 0.30 15.40 -11.03
N GLU A 91 -0.84 15.97 -11.42
CA GLU A 91 -1.15 16.30 -12.82
C GLU A 91 -0.13 17.26 -13.44
N ASP A 92 0.21 18.35 -12.74
CA ASP A 92 1.20 19.34 -13.19
C ASP A 92 2.58 18.68 -13.41
N MET A 93 2.95 17.69 -12.58
CA MET A 93 4.20 16.95 -12.72
C MET A 93 4.20 15.97 -13.90
N LEU A 94 3.05 15.37 -14.23
CA LEU A 94 2.91 14.42 -15.34
C LEU A 94 2.81 15.12 -16.70
N THR A 95 2.33 16.37 -16.74
CA THR A 95 2.20 17.16 -17.97
C THR A 95 3.48 17.90 -18.40
N THR A 96 4.47 17.99 -17.50
CA THR A 96 5.74 18.69 -17.78
C THR A 96 6.87 17.74 -18.22
N ALA A 97 6.63 16.42 -18.22
CA ALA A 97 7.59 15.39 -18.65
C ALA A 97 7.41 15.04 -20.14
#